data_AF-A0A8S3IU16-F1
#
_entry.id   AF-A0A8S3IU16-F1
#
_cell.length_a   1.000
_cell.length_b   1.000
_cell.length_c   1.000
_cell.angle_alpha   90.00
_cell.angle_beta   90.00
_cell.angle_gamma   90.00
#
_symmetry.space_group_name_H-M   'P 1'
#
loop_
_entity.id
_entity.type
_entity.pdbx_description
1 polymer ?
#
loop_
_entity_poly.entity_id
_entity_poly.type
_entity_poly.pdbx_seq_one_letter_code
_entity_poly.pdbx_strand_id
1 'polypeptide(L)'
;MPISIKDRVWLKLLLSALIPLMIGIFTVVTTIHQQKMSSLQREQEKQDAHLLRRQSDNQTAHRHKETIYATYLDDVTKLLLSNNETKRLVYIRAKTLVTLQQLDSERRKDVLLFLYESELIYHNPLKTTTTLLKVNNA
;
A
#
# COMPACT_ATOMS: atom_id res chain seq x y z
N MET A 1 73.74 -38.38 12.32
CA MET A 1 73.18 -39.07 11.13
C MET A 1 72.89 -38.02 10.05
N PRO A 2 73.60 -38.03 8.91
CA PRO A 2 73.35 -37.08 7.83
C PRO A 2 72.04 -37.40 7.14
N ILE A 3 71.08 -36.48 7.19
CA ILE A 3 69.80 -36.58 6.48
C ILE A 3 70.11 -36.51 4.98
N SER A 4 69.73 -37.56 4.24
CA SER A 4 70.04 -37.72 2.82
C SER A 4 69.46 -36.56 1.99
N ILE A 5 70.24 -36.07 1.02
CA ILE A 5 69.86 -34.95 0.15
C ILE A 5 68.53 -35.23 -0.58
N LYS A 6 68.27 -36.51 -0.87
CA LYS A 6 67.02 -37.00 -1.49
C LYS A 6 65.79 -36.72 -0.61
N ASP A 7 65.91 -36.90 0.71
CA ASP A 7 64.80 -36.71 1.64
C ASP A 7 64.41 -35.24 1.77
N ARG A 8 65.40 -34.33 1.68
CA ARG A 8 65.14 -32.87 1.68
C ARG A 8 64.39 -32.40 0.43
N VAL A 9 64.62 -33.02 -0.72
CA VAL A 9 63.91 -32.69 -1.98
C VAL A 9 62.46 -33.17 -1.92
N TRP A 10 62.23 -34.40 -1.44
CA TRP A 10 60.88 -34.92 -1.22
C TRP A 10 60.10 -34.10 -0.19
N LEU A 11 60.73 -33.66 0.89
CA LEU A 11 60.10 -32.79 1.90
C LEU A 11 59.69 -31.43 1.33
N LYS A 12 60.53 -30.84 0.46
CA LYS A 12 60.21 -29.57 -0.22
C LYS A 12 59.05 -29.72 -1.21
N LEU A 13 58.98 -30.83 -1.94
CA LEU A 13 57.87 -31.14 -2.84
C LEU A 13 56.55 -31.33 -2.09
N LEU A 14 56.59 -32.02 -0.95
CA LEU A 14 55.42 -32.24 -0.10
C LEU A 14 54.92 -30.91 0.51
N LEU A 15 55.85 -30.05 0.93
CA LEU A 15 55.54 -28.72 1.46
C LEU A 15 54.97 -27.77 0.38
N SER A 16 55.49 -27.83 -0.84
CA SER A 16 54.96 -27.01 -1.95
C SER A 16 53.60 -27.49 -2.44
N ALA A 17 53.28 -28.78 -2.29
CA ALA A 17 51.98 -29.34 -2.61
C ALA A 17 50.91 -29.07 -1.53
N LEU A 18 51.33 -28.80 -0.29
CA LEU A 18 50.42 -28.52 0.82
C LEU A 18 49.64 -27.21 0.62
N ILE A 19 50.30 -26.18 0.09
CA ILE A 19 49.71 -24.86 -0.16
C ILE A 19 48.52 -24.94 -1.15
N PRO A 20 48.66 -25.49 -2.37
CA PRO A 20 47.54 -25.62 -3.30
C PRO A 20 46.46 -26.58 -2.78
N LEU A 21 46.83 -27.59 -1.98
CA LEU A 21 45.86 -28.49 -1.36
C LEU A 21 44.97 -27.77 -0.33
N MET A 22 45.56 -26.92 0.51
CA MET A 22 44.81 -26.09 1.46
C MET A 22 43.88 -25.08 0.75
N ILE A 23 44.36 -24.45 -0.33
CA ILE A 23 43.55 -23.53 -1.13
C ILE A 23 42.38 -24.27 -1.79
N GLY A 24 42.62 -25.47 -2.31
CA GLY A 24 41.58 -26.31 -2.91
C GLY A 24 40.48 -26.68 -1.90
N ILE A 25 40.87 -27.17 -0.72
CA ILE A 25 39.92 -27.52 0.35
C ILE A 25 39.13 -26.28 0.80
N PHE A 26 39.82 -25.15 1.01
CA PHE A 26 39.18 -23.90 1.41
C PHE A 26 38.13 -23.47 0.38
N THR A 27 38.47 -23.51 -0.91
CA THR A 27 37.56 -23.13 -2.01
C THR A 27 36.31 -24.02 -2.06
N VAL A 28 36.46 -25.32 -1.87
CA VAL A 28 35.31 -26.25 -1.86
C VAL A 28 34.39 -25.96 -0.67
N VAL A 29 34.96 -25.75 0.52
CA VAL A 29 34.18 -25.46 1.74
C VAL A 29 33.43 -24.13 1.61
N THR A 30 34.08 -23.07 1.13
CA THR A 30 33.44 -21.76 0.95
C THR A 30 32.33 -21.83 -0.10
N THR A 31 32.54 -22.56 -1.20
CA THR A 31 31.52 -22.75 -2.25
C THR A 31 30.27 -23.42 -1.69
N ILE A 32 30.41 -24.50 -0.91
CA ILE A 32 29.27 -25.19 -0.28
C ILE A 32 28.57 -24.28 0.73
N HIS A 33 29.32 -23.53 1.53
CA HIS A 33 28.74 -22.59 2.49
C HIS A 33 27.94 -21.48 1.78
N GLN A 34 28.48 -20.94 0.69
CA GLN A 34 27.85 -19.89 -0.10
C GLN A 34 26.58 -20.38 -0.82
N GLN A 35 26.56 -21.64 -1.29
CA GLN A 35 25.36 -22.26 -1.85
C GLN A 35 24.24 -22.38 -0.81
N LYS A 36 24.56 -22.79 0.42
CA LYS A 36 23.55 -22.87 1.49
C LYS A 36 23.02 -21.48 1.85
N MET A 37 23.90 -20.50 2.03
CA MET A 37 23.48 -19.13 2.36
C MET A 37 22.63 -18.49 1.25
N SER A 38 23.02 -18.64 -0.02
CA SER A 38 22.22 -18.11 -1.13
C SER A 38 20.84 -18.76 -1.24
N SER A 39 20.71 -20.05 -0.91
CA SER A 39 19.41 -20.72 -0.87
C SER A 39 18.49 -20.17 0.22
N LEU A 40 19.04 -19.93 1.42
CA LEU A 40 18.31 -19.34 2.54
C LEU A 40 17.91 -17.89 2.24
N GLN A 41 18.83 -17.11 1.66
CA GLN A 41 18.59 -15.72 1.28
C GLN A 41 17.49 -15.60 0.22
N ARG A 42 17.50 -16.47 -0.80
CA ARG A 42 16.42 -16.50 -1.82
C ARG A 42 15.05 -16.81 -1.23
N GLU A 43 14.98 -17.69 -0.24
CA GLU A 43 13.71 -18.02 0.39
C GLU A 43 13.19 -16.85 1.24
N GLN A 44 14.09 -16.20 1.98
CA GLN A 44 13.76 -15.01 2.75
C GLN A 44 13.33 -13.84 1.84
N GLU A 45 14.06 -13.58 0.75
CA GLU A 45 13.72 -12.54 -0.23
C GLU A 45 12.34 -12.76 -0.86
N LYS A 46 11.94 -14.01 -1.12
CA LYS A 46 10.58 -14.33 -1.60
C LYS A 46 9.54 -13.97 -0.56
N GLN A 47 9.75 -14.36 0.70
CA GLN A 47 8.81 -14.07 1.79
C GLN A 47 8.66 -12.56 2.00
N ASP A 48 9.77 -11.83 2.03
CA ASP A 48 9.79 -10.37 2.15
C ASP A 48 9.09 -9.71 0.96
N ALA A 49 9.33 -10.19 -0.27
CA ALA A 49 8.63 -9.69 -1.46
C ALA A 49 7.11 -9.93 -1.38
N HIS A 50 6.67 -11.06 -0.85
CA HIS A 50 5.24 -11.33 -0.65
C HIS A 50 4.61 -10.42 0.40
N LEU A 51 5.29 -10.19 1.52
CA LEU A 51 4.83 -9.27 2.56
C LEU A 51 4.76 -7.83 2.04
N LEU A 52 5.81 -7.39 1.34
CA LEU A 52 5.87 -6.05 0.76
C LEU A 52 4.76 -5.82 -0.27
N ARG A 53 4.48 -6.81 -1.13
CA ARG A 53 3.35 -6.74 -2.07
C ARG A 53 2.02 -6.59 -1.35
N ARG A 54 1.75 -7.42 -0.34
CA ARG A 54 0.50 -7.33 0.44
C ARG A 54 0.35 -5.96 1.12
N GLN A 55 1.42 -5.42 1.70
CA GLN A 55 1.40 -4.09 2.30
C GLN A 55 1.15 -3.00 1.26
N SER A 56 1.82 -3.08 0.11
CA SER A 56 1.64 -2.14 -1.01
C SER A 56 0.22 -2.18 -1.57
N ASP A 57 -0.35 -3.38 -1.75
CA ASP A 57 -1.71 -3.56 -2.25
C ASP A 57 -2.74 -2.96 -1.29
N ASN A 58 -2.58 -3.22 0.02
CA ASN A 58 -3.43 -2.63 1.05
C ASN A 58 -3.31 -1.10 1.06
N GLN A 59 -2.08 -0.56 1.01
CA GLN A 59 -1.87 0.87 0.99
C GLN A 59 -2.47 1.53 -0.25
N THR A 60 -2.37 0.87 -1.41
CA THR A 60 -2.98 1.34 -2.66
C THR A 60 -4.50 1.35 -2.57
N ALA A 61 -5.11 0.31 -1.99
CA ALA A 61 -6.55 0.27 -1.75
C ALA A 61 -7.02 1.39 -0.81
N HIS A 62 -6.27 1.65 0.27
CA HIS A 62 -6.56 2.76 1.20
C HIS A 62 -6.45 4.13 0.52
N ARG A 63 -5.38 4.37 -0.25
CA ARG A 63 -5.19 5.59 -1.03
C ARG A 63 -6.29 5.79 -2.05
N HIS A 64 -6.70 4.73 -2.75
CA HIS A 64 -7.77 4.81 -3.73
C HIS A 64 -9.10 5.27 -3.10
N LYS A 65 -9.46 4.71 -1.93
CA LYS A 65 -10.64 5.14 -1.17
C LYS A 65 -10.53 6.60 -0.72
N GLU A 66 -9.32 7.06 -0.39
CA GLU A 66 -9.09 8.44 0.05
C GLU A 66 -9.23 9.42 -1.11
N THR A 67 -8.70 9.07 -2.28
CA THR A 67 -8.93 9.83 -3.52
C THR A 67 -10.42 9.92 -3.84
N ILE A 68 -11.16 8.81 -3.79
CA ILE A 68 -12.62 8.80 -4.01
C ILE A 68 -13.34 9.77 -3.06
N TYR A 69 -12.99 9.73 -1.77
CA TYR A 69 -13.56 10.63 -0.76
C TYR A 69 -13.25 12.10 -1.03
N ALA A 70 -11.97 12.42 -1.30
CA ALA A 70 -11.54 13.79 -1.57
C ALA A 70 -12.20 14.36 -2.84
N THR A 71 -12.27 13.56 -3.91
CA THR A 71 -12.95 13.93 -5.16
C THR A 71 -14.44 14.15 -4.92
N TYR A 72 -15.10 13.29 -4.15
CA TYR A 72 -16.50 13.49 -3.78
C TYR A 72 -16.73 14.81 -3.05
N LEU A 73 -15.92 15.13 -2.04
CA LEU A 73 -16.05 16.39 -1.30
C LEU A 73 -15.82 17.61 -2.18
N ASP A 74 -14.81 17.59 -3.04
CA ASP A 74 -14.52 18.68 -3.99
C ASP A 74 -15.71 18.88 -4.95
N ASP A 75 -16.23 17.79 -5.50
CA ASP A 75 -17.36 17.82 -6.43
C ASP A 75 -18.64 18.32 -5.76
N VAL A 76 -18.96 17.85 -4.55
CA VAL A 76 -20.14 18.33 -3.81
C VAL A 76 -19.98 19.79 -3.42
N THR A 77 -18.80 20.21 -2.99
CA THR A 77 -18.51 21.63 -2.67
C THR A 77 -18.71 22.52 -3.89
N LYS A 78 -18.18 22.13 -5.06
CA LYS A 78 -18.39 22.85 -6.32
C LYS A 78 -19.86 22.94 -6.71
N LEU A 79 -20.61 21.86 -6.49
CA LEU A 79 -22.04 21.84 -6.77
C LEU A 79 -22.83 22.72 -5.81
N LEU A 80 -22.49 22.73 -4.52
CA LEU A 80 -23.09 23.62 -3.53
C LEU A 80 -22.86 25.10 -3.86
N LEU A 81 -21.68 25.44 -4.37
CA LEU A 81 -21.36 26.79 -4.86
C LEU A 81 -22.00 27.11 -6.23
N SER A 82 -22.51 26.10 -6.94
CA SER A 82 -23.14 26.28 -8.26
C SER A 82 -24.58 26.78 -8.13
N ASN A 83 -24.93 27.77 -8.95
CA ASN A 83 -26.20 28.52 -8.89
C ASN A 83 -27.42 27.76 -9.47
N ASN A 84 -27.31 26.44 -9.70
CA ASN A 84 -28.29 25.66 -10.47
C ASN A 84 -29.00 24.63 -9.58
N GLU A 85 -30.01 25.09 -8.83
CA GLU A 85 -30.57 24.36 -7.67
C GLU A 85 -31.27 23.04 -8.00
N THR A 86 -32.03 22.98 -9.10
CA THR A 86 -32.92 21.85 -9.42
C THR A 86 -32.17 20.58 -9.83
N LYS A 87 -31.03 20.71 -10.52
CA LYS A 87 -30.20 19.56 -10.92
C LYS A 87 -29.13 19.20 -9.87
N ARG A 88 -28.77 20.16 -9.02
CA ARG A 88 -27.75 20.01 -7.96
C ARG A 88 -28.09 18.90 -6.97
N LEU A 89 -29.31 18.91 -6.41
CA LEU A 89 -29.72 17.92 -5.40
C LEU A 89 -29.76 16.49 -5.95
N VAL A 90 -30.26 16.32 -7.17
CA VAL A 90 -30.33 15.02 -7.83
C VAL A 90 -28.93 14.46 -8.10
N TYR A 91 -28.01 15.30 -8.57
CA TYR A 91 -26.64 14.90 -8.82
C TYR A 91 -25.90 14.55 -7.52
N ILE A 92 -26.03 15.38 -6.47
CA ILE A 92 -25.41 15.12 -5.16
C ILE A 92 -25.93 13.79 -4.60
N ARG A 93 -27.24 13.51 -4.68
CA ARG A 93 -27.81 12.24 -4.22
C ARG A 93 -27.29 11.03 -5.00
N ALA A 94 -27.28 11.11 -6.33
CA ALA A 94 -26.79 10.02 -7.18
C ALA A 94 -25.30 9.73 -6.91
N LYS A 95 -24.49 10.78 -6.80
CA LYS A 95 -23.06 10.66 -6.52
C LYS A 95 -22.78 10.12 -5.14
N THR A 96 -23.50 10.62 -4.13
CA THR A 96 -23.45 10.12 -2.75
C THR A 96 -23.73 8.62 -2.69
N LEU A 97 -24.78 8.15 -3.37
CA LEU A 97 -25.14 6.73 -3.36
C LEU A 97 -24.00 5.85 -3.89
N VAL A 98 -23.36 6.27 -4.98
CA VAL A 98 -22.24 5.54 -5.59
C VAL A 98 -21.00 5.61 -4.70
N THR A 99 -20.68 6.77 -4.13
CA THR A 99 -19.51 6.96 -3.26
C THR A 99 -19.66 6.18 -1.95
N LEU A 100 -20.86 6.15 -1.34
CA LEU A 100 -21.11 5.39 -0.10
C LEU A 100 -20.89 3.89 -0.26
N GLN A 101 -21.09 3.32 -1.45
CA GLN A 101 -20.82 1.89 -1.71
C GLN A 101 -19.32 1.57 -1.70
N GLN A 102 -18.46 2.55 -1.96
CA GLN A 102 -17.02 2.37 -2.12
C GLN A 102 -16.22 2.75 -0.86
N LEU A 103 -16.86 3.44 0.09
CA LEU A 103 -16.24 3.91 1.33
C LEU A 103 -16.31 2.88 2.46
N ASP A 104 -15.31 2.92 3.34
CA ASP A 104 -15.25 2.15 4.58
C ASP A 104 -16.19 2.73 5.66
N SER A 105 -16.35 2.01 6.77
CA SER A 105 -17.37 2.35 7.77
C SER A 105 -17.17 3.67 8.49
N GLU A 106 -15.93 4.18 8.62
CA GLU A 106 -15.69 5.46 9.28
C GLU A 106 -16.05 6.60 8.33
N ARG A 107 -15.48 6.60 7.13
CA ARG A 107 -15.72 7.66 6.14
C ARG A 107 -17.18 7.78 5.72
N ARG A 108 -17.94 6.66 5.73
CA ARG A 108 -19.39 6.69 5.51
C ARG A 108 -20.12 7.50 6.58
N LYS A 109 -19.71 7.44 7.85
CA LYS A 109 -20.31 8.24 8.92
C LYS A 109 -20.05 9.73 8.69
N ASP A 110 -18.84 10.09 8.28
CA ASP A 110 -18.46 11.48 8.01
C ASP A 110 -19.27 12.05 6.84
N VAL A 111 -19.42 11.30 5.73
CA VAL A 111 -20.28 11.70 4.61
C VAL A 111 -21.74 11.87 5.07
N LEU A 112 -22.28 10.96 5.87
CA LEU A 112 -23.65 11.05 6.37
C LEU A 112 -23.84 12.27 7.28
N LEU A 113 -22.87 12.54 8.17
CA LEU A 113 -22.88 13.71 9.04
C LEU A 113 -22.82 15.00 8.21
N PHE A 114 -21.92 15.07 7.24
CA PHE A 114 -21.82 16.21 6.33
C PHE A 114 -23.14 16.47 5.58
N LEU A 115 -23.78 15.42 5.06
CA LEU A 115 -25.08 15.53 4.38
C LEU A 115 -26.23 15.94 5.31
N TYR A 116 -26.12 15.59 6.59
CA TYR A 116 -27.06 16.01 7.62
C TYR A 116 -26.85 17.49 7.97
N GLU A 117 -25.62 17.91 8.24
CA GLU A 117 -25.25 19.30 8.58
C GLU A 117 -25.56 20.28 7.44
N SER A 118 -25.46 19.83 6.19
CA SER A 118 -25.77 20.63 5.00
C SER A 118 -27.26 20.65 4.61
N GLU A 119 -28.16 20.14 5.45
CA GLU A 119 -29.61 20.03 5.19
C GLU A 119 -29.96 19.26 3.89
N LEU A 120 -29.04 18.45 3.33
CA LEU A 120 -29.22 17.73 2.06
C LEU A 120 -30.13 16.49 2.18
N ILE A 121 -30.13 15.85 3.35
CA ILE A 121 -30.98 14.69 3.67
C ILE A 121 -32.17 15.10 4.55
N TYR A 122 -32.02 16.14 5.38
CA TYR A 122 -33.09 16.61 6.27
C TYR A 122 -33.74 17.89 5.73
N HIS A 123 -34.79 17.72 4.94
CA HIS A 123 -35.64 18.84 4.53
C HIS A 123 -36.68 19.06 5.64
N ASN A 124 -36.57 20.13 6.43
CA ASN A 124 -37.60 20.49 7.39
C ASN A 124 -38.86 20.95 6.62
N PRO A 125 -39.99 20.20 6.66
CA PRO A 125 -41.21 20.55 5.92
C PRO A 125 -41.86 21.86 6.37
N LEU A 126 -41.39 22.47 7.47
CA LEU A 126 -41.90 23.73 8.01
C LEU A 126 -41.36 24.98 7.29
N LYS A 127 -40.24 24.90 6.54
CA LYS A 127 -39.69 26.04 5.78
C LYS A 127 -40.47 26.31 4.49
N THR A 128 -41.04 25.30 3.84
CA THR A 128 -41.81 25.45 2.59
C THR A 128 -43.20 26.04 2.79
N THR A 129 -43.81 25.82 3.96
CA THR A 129 -45.14 26.36 4.28
C THR A 129 -45.12 27.87 4.52
N THR A 130 -44.03 28.42 5.06
CA THR A 130 -43.92 29.86 5.33
C THR A 130 -43.72 30.68 4.06
N THR A 131 -43.06 30.14 3.04
CA THR A 131 -42.93 30.80 1.73
C THR A 131 -44.23 30.78 0.93
N LEU A 132 -45.02 29.70 1.02
CA LEU A 132 -46.33 29.63 0.36
C LEU A 132 -47.40 30.51 1.04
N LEU A 133 -47.36 30.63 2.37
CA LEU A 133 -48.27 31.51 3.11
C LEU A 133 -47.93 33.01 2.98
N LYS A 134 -46.66 33.35 2.67
CA LYS A 134 -46.26 34.75 2.43
C LYS A 134 -46.62 35.23 1.02
N VAL A 135 -46.66 34.34 0.02
CA VAL A 135 -47.04 34.67 -1.36
C VAL A 135 -48.56 34.81 -1.53
N ASN A 136 -49.37 34.12 -0.71
CA ASN A 136 -50.83 34.25 -0.76
C ASN A 136 -51.40 35.43 0.06
N ASN A 137 -50.55 36.18 0.77
CA ASN A 137 -50.95 37.32 1.60
C ASN A 137 -50.34 38.66 1.11
N ALA A 138 -49.93 38.73 -0.16
CA ALA A 138 -49.51 39.95 -0.86
C ALA A 138 -50.29 40.07 -2.17
#